data_AF-A0A2B7YDK6-F1
#
_entry.id   AF-A0A2B7YDK6-F1
#
_cell.length_a   1.000
_cell.length_b   1.000
_cell.length_c   1.000
_cell.angle_alpha   90.00
_cell.angle_beta   90.00
_cell.angle_gamma   90.00
#
_symmetry.space_group_name_H-M   'P 1'
#
loop_
_entity.id
_entity.type
_entity.pdbx_description
1 polymer ?
#
loop_
_entity_poly.entity_id
_entity_poly.type
_entity_poly.pdbx_seq_one_letter_code
_entity_poly.pdbx_strand_id
1 'polypeptide(L)'
;MVARQYDAVIYKRGPGPENGHDEPFNWFIRNIERHEVKIQETEKRIGNDEGFAMLDHLQKLQNEMSEMKDWMKKESAAREKESAAMKKENAEMKEELSISMKASISLRRGVLEERRVANREGEQKDRQIAIIRNEIAHGGDIVGDIRAIQYCEEQRMRRVSEYKEDFSQTYGIAFNDAATKAPLYPSKVIRAFDILASVRELHAWKGDKVRISRKAIEEIATEIIDAAKCTEQDKLLARLGEGGDLLEKCDEMVRLFGNEN
;
A
#
# COMPACT_ATOMS: atom_id res chain seq x y z
N MET A 1 -36.82 -70.33 -20.53
CA MET A 1 -35.88 -69.90 -19.48
C MET A 1 -34.48 -70.30 -19.91
N VAL A 2 -33.63 -69.34 -20.27
CA VAL A 2 -32.22 -69.59 -20.63
C VAL A 2 -31.40 -69.48 -19.35
N ALA A 3 -30.73 -70.56 -18.95
CA ALA A 3 -29.84 -70.56 -17.79
C ALA A 3 -28.60 -69.72 -18.14
N ARG A 4 -28.37 -68.64 -17.39
CA ARG A 4 -27.11 -67.87 -17.48
C ARG A 4 -26.03 -68.65 -16.75
N GLN A 5 -25.09 -69.17 -17.52
CA GLN A 5 -23.86 -69.78 -17.01
C GLN A 5 -22.95 -68.65 -16.53
N TYR A 6 -22.66 -68.62 -15.23
CA TYR A 6 -21.68 -67.69 -14.66
C TYR A 6 -20.34 -68.41 -14.60
N ASP A 7 -19.36 -67.92 -15.36
CA ASP A 7 -17.99 -68.39 -15.27
C ASP A 7 -17.33 -67.73 -14.05
N ALA A 8 -16.97 -68.54 -13.06
CA ALA A 8 -16.20 -68.10 -11.91
C ALA A 8 -14.71 -68.12 -12.27
N VAL A 9 -14.14 -66.95 -12.57
CA VAL A 9 -12.70 -66.81 -12.81
C VAL A 9 -11.99 -66.63 -11.47
N ILE A 10 -11.14 -67.59 -11.10
CA ILE A 10 -10.31 -67.52 -9.90
C ILE A 10 -8.98 -66.86 -10.28
N TYR A 11 -8.78 -65.63 -9.84
CA TYR A 11 -7.48 -64.98 -9.99
C TYR A 11 -6.57 -65.35 -8.81
N LYS A 12 -5.38 -65.86 -9.13
CA LYS A 12 -4.30 -66.12 -8.17
C LYS A 12 -3.14 -65.18 -8.49
N ARG A 13 -2.75 -64.31 -7.56
CA ARG A 13 -1.50 -63.54 -7.66
C ARG A 13 -0.43 -64.22 -6.81
N GLY A 14 0.65 -64.64 -7.46
CA GLY A 14 1.91 -65.01 -6.82
C GLY A 14 2.99 -63.95 -7.13
N PRO A 15 4.10 -63.91 -6.38
CA PRO A 15 5.27 -63.15 -6.79
C PRO A 15 5.72 -63.67 -8.17
N GLY A 16 6.13 -62.78 -9.08
CA GLY A 16 6.63 -63.17 -10.40
C GLY A 16 8.05 -63.76 -10.33
N PRO A 17 8.54 -64.41 -11.40
CA PRO A 17 9.92 -64.87 -11.46
C PRO A 17 10.91 -63.71 -11.29
N GLU A 18 11.88 -63.85 -10.39
CA GLU A 18 12.91 -62.82 -10.13
C GLU A 18 13.79 -62.54 -11.37
N ASN A 19 13.93 -63.53 -12.25
CA ASN A 19 14.68 -63.44 -13.49
C ASN A 19 13.69 -63.57 -14.66
N GLY A 20 13.46 -62.48 -15.40
CA GLY A 20 12.45 -62.35 -16.46
C GLY A 20 12.65 -63.21 -17.73
N HIS A 21 13.31 -64.36 -17.62
CA HIS A 21 13.58 -65.29 -18.70
C HIS A 21 12.67 -66.53 -18.73
N ASP A 22 11.90 -66.78 -17.66
CA ASP A 22 10.90 -67.86 -17.66
C ASP A 22 9.52 -67.33 -18.05
N GLU A 23 8.83 -68.03 -18.96
CA GLU A 23 7.42 -67.76 -19.27
C GLU A 23 6.60 -67.84 -17.97
N PRO A 24 5.87 -66.76 -17.59
CA PRO A 24 5.21 -66.65 -16.29
C PRO A 24 4.30 -67.82 -15.94
N PHE A 25 3.65 -68.41 -16.95
CA PHE A 25 2.76 -69.55 -16.79
C PHE A 25 3.51 -70.84 -16.42
N ASN A 26 4.63 -71.13 -17.08
CA ASN A 26 5.43 -72.32 -16.82
C ASN A 26 6.15 -72.27 -15.47
N TRP A 27 6.62 -71.08 -15.08
CA TRP A 27 7.17 -70.82 -13.75
C TRP A 27 6.12 -71.06 -12.66
N PHE A 28 4.89 -70.57 -12.86
CA PHE A 28 3.79 -70.73 -11.91
C PHE A 28 3.38 -72.20 -11.71
N ILE A 29 3.26 -72.98 -12.79
CA ILE A 29 2.92 -74.41 -12.70
C ILE A 29 3.99 -75.20 -11.93
N ARG A 30 5.28 -74.96 -12.20
CA ARG A 30 6.38 -75.64 -11.49
C ARG A 30 6.41 -75.34 -10.00
N ASN A 31 6.09 -74.11 -9.60
CA ASN A 31 6.18 -73.71 -8.19
C ASN A 31 4.93 -74.04 -7.37
N ILE A 32 3.79 -74.28 -8.02
CA ILE A 32 2.62 -74.91 -7.36
C ILE A 32 2.95 -76.34 -6.92
N GLU A 33 3.60 -77.13 -7.78
CA GLU A 33 3.98 -78.51 -7.46
C GLU A 33 4.96 -78.58 -6.28
N ARG A 34 5.78 -77.53 -6.10
CA ARG A 34 6.80 -77.43 -5.04
C ARG A 34 6.30 -76.87 -3.70
N HIS A 35 5.01 -76.52 -3.58
CA HIS A 35 4.42 -75.98 -2.34
C HIS A 35 5.08 -74.70 -1.79
N GLU A 36 5.91 -74.01 -2.58
CA GLU A 36 6.63 -72.79 -2.17
C GLU A 36 5.79 -71.51 -2.28
N VAL A 37 4.60 -71.60 -2.87
CA VAL A 37 3.67 -70.46 -3.00
C VAL A 37 2.66 -70.51 -1.84
N LYS A 38 2.88 -69.67 -0.82
CA LYS A 38 1.84 -69.40 0.21
C LYS A 38 0.70 -68.61 -0.42
N ILE A 39 -0.44 -69.26 -0.62
CA ILE A 39 -1.66 -68.64 -1.10
C ILE A 39 -2.22 -67.77 0.02
N GLN A 40 -2.15 -66.45 -0.13
CA GLN A 40 -2.98 -65.55 0.66
C GLN A 40 -4.41 -65.66 0.14
N GLU A 41 -5.32 -66.17 0.96
CA GLU A 41 -6.76 -66.13 0.69
C GLU A 41 -7.19 -64.66 0.66
N THR A 42 -7.24 -64.09 -0.54
CA THR A 42 -7.95 -62.84 -0.76
C THR A 42 -9.44 -63.17 -0.87
N GLU A 43 -10.28 -62.35 -0.23
CA GLU A 43 -11.73 -62.55 -0.17
C GLU A 43 -12.32 -62.91 -1.54
N LYS A 44 -13.12 -63.98 -1.59
CA LYS A 44 -13.87 -64.40 -2.78
C LYS A 44 -14.75 -63.25 -3.25
N ARG A 45 -14.41 -62.63 -4.37
CA ARG A 45 -15.24 -61.60 -5.02
C ARG A 45 -15.96 -62.20 -6.23
N ILE A 46 -17.29 -62.04 -6.29
CA ILE A 46 -18.15 -62.55 -7.38
C ILE A 46 -18.69 -61.33 -8.14
N GLY A 47 -18.40 -61.20 -9.44
CA GLY A 47 -18.83 -60.06 -10.28
C GLY A 47 -18.25 -60.11 -11.70
N ASN A 48 -18.74 -59.26 -12.61
CA ASN A 48 -18.12 -59.05 -13.94
C ASN A 48 -16.92 -58.09 -13.84
N ASP A 49 -15.96 -58.21 -14.75
CA ASP A 49 -14.73 -57.40 -14.74
C ASP A 49 -15.01 -55.88 -14.78
N GLU A 50 -16.08 -55.48 -15.46
CA GLU A 50 -16.54 -54.09 -15.54
C GLU A 50 -16.96 -53.55 -14.16
N GLY A 51 -17.63 -54.36 -13.34
CA GLY A 51 -18.02 -54.00 -11.99
C GLY A 51 -16.82 -53.84 -11.04
N PHE A 52 -15.78 -54.65 -11.22
CA PHE A 52 -14.54 -54.51 -10.44
C PHE A 52 -13.72 -53.29 -10.85
N ALA A 53 -13.59 -53.02 -12.15
CA ALA A 53 -12.95 -51.81 -12.64
C ALA A 53 -13.66 -50.54 -12.12
N MET A 54 -14.99 -50.57 -12.01
CA MET A 54 -15.78 -49.48 -11.43
C MET A 54 -15.52 -49.30 -9.93
N LEU A 55 -15.40 -50.39 -9.16
CA LEU A 55 -15.06 -50.33 -7.73
C LEU A 55 -13.65 -49.77 -7.49
N ASP A 56 -12.67 -50.18 -8.29
CA ASP A 56 -11.31 -49.62 -8.21
C ASP A 56 -11.30 -48.12 -8.54
N HIS A 57 -12.13 -47.69 -9.50
CA HIS A 57 -12.27 -46.28 -9.83
C HIS A 57 -12.93 -45.47 -8.70
N LEU A 58 -13.96 -46.03 -8.06
CA LEU A 58 -14.60 -45.41 -6.89
C LEU A 58 -13.65 -45.32 -5.70
N GLN A 59 -12.85 -46.36 -5.45
CA GLN A 59 -11.82 -46.36 -4.41
C GLN A 59 -10.77 -45.28 -4.69
N LYS A 60 -10.34 -45.13 -5.95
CA LYS A 60 -9.40 -44.09 -6.38
C LYS A 60 -9.97 -42.69 -6.15
N LEU A 61 -11.20 -42.45 -6.59
CA LEU A 61 -11.90 -41.17 -6.37
C LEU A 61 -12.06 -40.86 -4.87
N GLN A 62 -12.37 -41.87 -4.05
CA GLN A 62 -12.47 -41.71 -2.61
C GLN A 62 -11.13 -41.28 -1.99
N ASN A 63 -10.02 -41.87 -2.44
CA ASN A 63 -8.68 -41.50 -1.99
C ASN A 63 -8.33 -40.06 -2.43
N GLU A 64 -8.56 -39.72 -3.70
CA GLU A 64 -8.33 -38.37 -4.24
C GLU A 64 -9.17 -37.31 -3.49
N MET A 65 -10.44 -37.60 -3.18
CA MET A 65 -11.28 -36.71 -2.38
C MET A 65 -10.78 -36.56 -0.94
N SER A 66 -10.22 -37.61 -0.34
CA SER A 66 -9.63 -37.53 1.00
C SER A 66 -8.40 -36.63 1.00
N GLU A 67 -7.50 -36.81 0.02
CA GLU A 67 -6.31 -35.97 -0.16
C GLU A 67 -6.69 -34.50 -0.41
N MET A 68 -7.69 -34.26 -1.26
CA MET A 68 -8.18 -32.92 -1.55
C MET A 68 -8.80 -32.25 -0.32
N LYS A 69 -9.53 -33.00 0.51
CA LYS A 69 -10.09 -32.49 1.76
C LYS A 69 -9.01 -32.10 2.76
N ASP A 70 -7.94 -32.90 2.86
CA ASP A 70 -6.80 -32.60 3.73
C ASP A 70 -5.99 -31.41 3.21
N TRP A 71 -5.81 -31.30 1.90
CA TRP A 71 -5.21 -30.13 1.26
C TRP A 71 -6.02 -28.86 1.52
N MET A 72 -7.35 -28.89 1.30
CA MET A 72 -8.23 -27.74 1.55
C MET A 72 -8.19 -27.28 3.00
N LYS A 73 -8.14 -28.20 3.97
CA LYS A 73 -7.99 -27.86 5.39
C LYS A 73 -6.66 -27.18 5.70
N LYS A 74 -5.57 -27.64 5.08
CA LYS A 74 -4.24 -27.02 5.24
C LYS A 74 -4.20 -25.63 4.62
N GLU A 75 -4.74 -25.48 3.41
CA GLU A 75 -4.86 -24.22 2.69
C GLU A 75 -5.72 -23.21 3.46
N SER A 76 -6.88 -23.62 3.97
CA SER A 76 -7.76 -22.73 4.76
C SER A 76 -7.09 -22.27 6.04
N ALA A 77 -6.42 -23.18 6.76
CA ALA A 77 -5.68 -22.83 7.97
C ALA A 77 -4.49 -21.89 7.69
N ALA A 78 -3.81 -22.06 6.54
CA ALA A 78 -2.74 -21.16 6.13
C ALA A 78 -3.28 -19.76 5.80
N ARG A 79 -4.37 -19.66 5.02
CA ARG A 79 -5.01 -18.37 4.70
C ARG A 79 -5.56 -17.65 5.92
N GLU A 80 -6.12 -18.37 6.89
CA GLU A 80 -6.57 -17.79 8.15
C GLU A 80 -5.41 -17.19 8.96
N LYS A 81 -4.28 -17.90 9.02
CA LYS A 81 -3.05 -17.39 9.66
C LYS A 81 -2.52 -16.14 8.95
N GLU A 82 -2.48 -16.16 7.62
CA GLU A 82 -2.03 -15.02 6.82
C GLU A 82 -2.95 -13.81 6.99
N SER A 83 -4.27 -14.02 6.96
CA SER A 83 -5.27 -12.98 7.22
C SER A 83 -5.15 -12.40 8.63
N ALA A 84 -4.89 -13.23 9.63
CA ALA A 84 -4.65 -12.76 11.00
C ALA A 84 -3.34 -11.96 11.11
N ALA A 85 -2.26 -12.40 10.46
CA ALA A 85 -0.99 -11.68 10.41
C ALA A 85 -1.14 -10.32 9.72
N MET A 86 -1.78 -10.28 8.54
CA MET A 86 -2.06 -9.03 7.82
C MET A 86 -2.94 -8.06 8.63
N LYS A 87 -3.92 -8.57 9.38
CA LYS A 87 -4.74 -7.73 10.27
C LYS A 87 -3.92 -7.12 11.40
N LYS A 88 -3.01 -7.90 11.97
CA LYS A 88 -2.10 -7.44 13.03
C LYS A 88 -1.14 -6.37 12.50
N GLU A 89 -0.49 -6.61 11.37
CA GLU A 89 0.42 -5.66 10.72
C GLU A 89 -0.32 -4.36 10.34
N ASN A 90 -1.54 -4.46 9.80
CA ASN A 90 -2.37 -3.29 9.52
C ASN A 90 -2.75 -2.49 10.78
N ALA A 91 -2.90 -3.14 11.93
CA ALA A 91 -3.15 -2.45 13.19
C ALA A 91 -1.90 -1.74 13.70
N GLU A 92 -0.73 -2.38 13.61
CA GLU A 92 0.57 -1.81 13.97
C GLU A 92 0.90 -0.59 13.09
N MET A 93 0.76 -0.71 11.77
CA MET A 93 0.95 0.41 10.83
C MET A 93 0.01 1.59 11.11
N LYS A 94 -1.24 1.33 11.50
CA LYS A 94 -2.19 2.39 11.87
C LYS A 94 -1.75 3.12 13.14
N GLU A 95 -1.23 2.41 14.12
CA GLU A 95 -0.74 3.01 15.36
C GLU A 95 0.54 3.83 15.11
N GLU A 96 1.50 3.30 14.35
CA GLU A 96 2.69 4.05 13.96
C GLU A 96 2.35 5.31 13.16
N LEU A 97 1.40 5.21 12.22
CA LEU A 97 0.91 6.36 11.46
C LEU A 97 0.27 7.41 12.39
N SER A 98 -0.53 6.98 13.38
CA SER A 98 -1.14 7.86 14.38
C SER A 98 -0.07 8.60 15.22
N ILE A 99 0.96 7.90 15.67
CA ILE A 99 2.08 8.49 16.41
C ILE A 99 2.82 9.51 15.54
N SER A 100 3.15 9.13 14.30
CA SER A 100 3.84 9.99 13.33
C SER A 100 3.01 11.25 13.00
N MET A 101 1.70 11.11 12.82
CA MET A 101 0.79 12.24 12.59
C MET A 101 0.78 13.21 13.78
N LYS A 102 0.73 12.71 15.03
CA LYS A 102 0.79 13.57 16.22
C LYS A 102 2.12 14.32 16.33
N ALA A 103 3.22 13.66 16.01
CA ALA A 103 4.55 14.28 15.99
C ALA A 103 4.61 15.39 14.92
N SER A 104 4.12 15.12 13.71
CA SER A 104 4.04 16.09 12.61
C SER A 104 3.17 17.31 12.97
N ILE A 105 1.99 17.10 13.55
CA ILE A 105 1.11 18.18 14.03
C ILE A 105 1.82 19.01 15.10
N SER A 106 2.51 18.36 16.04
CA SER A 106 3.24 19.06 17.11
C SER A 106 4.37 19.92 16.57
N LEU A 107 5.11 19.43 15.57
CA LEU A 107 6.15 20.19 14.88
C LEU A 107 5.57 21.39 14.14
N ARG A 108 4.53 21.20 13.32
CA ARG A 108 3.88 22.30 12.59
C ARG A 108 3.26 23.33 13.53
N ARG A 109 2.71 22.92 14.69
CA ARG A 109 2.26 23.87 15.72
C ARG A 109 3.41 24.74 16.23
N GLY A 110 4.61 24.18 16.41
CA GLY A 110 5.81 24.94 16.74
C GLY A 110 6.10 26.02 15.70
N VAL A 111 6.06 25.66 14.41
CA VAL A 111 6.23 26.59 13.28
C VAL A 111 5.17 27.71 13.29
N LEU A 112 3.90 27.38 13.56
CA LEU A 112 2.83 28.39 13.67
C LEU A 112 3.07 29.39 14.81
N GLU A 113 3.56 28.93 15.95
CA GLU A 113 3.87 29.82 17.07
C GLU A 113 5.07 30.72 16.78
N GLU A 114 6.11 30.19 16.14
CA GLU A 114 7.26 30.98 15.69
C GLU A 114 6.83 32.05 14.67
N ARG A 115 6.00 31.68 13.69
CA ARG A 115 5.40 32.60 12.70
C ARG A 115 4.62 33.73 13.39
N ARG A 116 3.77 33.37 14.36
CA ARG A 116 2.97 34.32 15.14
C ARG A 116 3.83 35.34 15.87
N VAL A 117 4.90 34.88 16.54
CA VAL A 117 5.86 35.74 17.25
C VAL A 117 6.58 36.65 16.25
N ALA A 118 7.08 36.10 15.14
CA ALA A 118 7.81 36.87 14.13
C ALA A 118 6.97 38.00 13.52
N ASN A 119 5.69 37.73 13.23
CA ASN A 119 4.79 38.72 12.62
C ASN A 119 4.35 39.83 13.57
N ARG A 120 4.25 39.57 14.88
CA ARG A 120 3.65 40.50 15.85
C ARG A 120 4.64 41.20 16.78
N GLU A 121 5.75 40.55 17.13
CA GLU A 121 6.64 41.06 18.20
C GLU A 121 7.90 41.76 17.66
N GLY A 122 8.03 41.90 16.34
CA GLY A 122 9.05 42.75 15.70
C GLY A 122 10.49 42.37 16.05
N GLU A 123 11.06 41.41 15.30
CA GLU A 123 12.51 41.11 15.12
C GLU A 123 13.52 41.35 16.28
N GLN A 124 13.15 41.26 17.56
CA GLN A 124 14.10 41.47 18.67
C GLN A 124 14.38 40.19 19.48
N LYS A 125 15.47 39.51 19.12
CA LYS A 125 16.77 39.50 19.85
C LYS A 125 17.56 38.19 19.89
N ASP A 126 17.00 37.01 19.59
CA ASP A 126 17.77 35.75 19.68
C ASP A 126 17.91 34.99 18.35
N ARG A 127 18.35 35.73 17.32
CA ARG A 127 18.46 35.25 15.93
C ARG A 127 19.45 34.09 15.72
N GLN A 128 20.53 33.96 16.50
CA GLN A 128 21.62 33.04 16.15
C GLN A 128 21.33 31.56 16.43
N ILE A 129 20.45 31.23 17.38
CA ILE A 129 20.11 29.82 17.69
C ILE A 129 18.94 29.30 16.83
N ALA A 130 18.05 30.20 16.39
CA ALA A 130 16.94 29.89 15.50
C ALA A 130 17.37 29.65 14.04
N ILE A 131 18.37 30.38 13.53
CA ILE A 131 18.79 30.32 12.13
C ILE A 131 19.34 28.94 11.72
N ILE A 132 20.05 28.22 12.59
CA ILE A 132 20.67 26.91 12.27
C ILE A 132 19.66 25.75 12.34
N ARG A 133 18.60 25.86 13.16
CA ARG A 133 17.48 24.90 13.16
C ARG A 133 16.45 25.18 12.06
N ASN A 134 16.37 26.43 11.59
CA ASN A 134 15.35 26.91 10.66
C ASN A 134 15.41 26.32 9.24
N GLU A 135 16.58 25.97 8.72
CA GLU A 135 16.70 25.65 7.28
C GLU A 135 16.32 24.20 6.93
N ILE A 136 16.30 23.27 7.90
CA ILE A 136 16.02 21.85 7.64
C ILE A 136 14.56 21.48 7.97
N ALA A 137 13.83 22.28 8.77
CA ALA A 137 12.50 21.93 9.28
C ALA A 137 11.35 22.92 8.95
N HIS A 138 11.61 24.07 8.31
CA HIS A 138 10.64 25.19 8.25
C HIS A 138 10.26 25.62 6.82
N GLY A 139 10.28 24.71 5.85
CA GLY A 139 9.62 24.95 4.57
C GLY A 139 8.11 25.14 4.73
N GLY A 140 7.50 25.82 3.75
CA GLY A 140 6.05 25.84 3.61
C GLY A 140 5.50 24.41 3.54
N ASP A 141 4.42 24.17 4.28
CA ASP A 141 3.66 22.92 4.28
C ASP A 141 2.20 23.30 4.54
N ILE A 142 1.51 23.69 3.47
CA ILE A 142 0.14 24.20 3.58
C ILE A 142 -0.80 23.14 4.18
N VAL A 143 -0.62 21.87 3.81
CA VAL A 143 -1.47 20.77 4.29
C VAL A 143 -1.19 20.46 5.75
N GLY A 144 0.09 20.43 6.16
CA GLY A 144 0.50 20.28 7.54
C GLY A 144 0.02 21.42 8.42
N ASP A 145 0.12 22.66 7.94
CA ASP A 145 -0.37 23.85 8.66
C ASP A 145 -1.90 23.84 8.80
N ILE A 146 -2.63 23.41 7.77
CA ILE A 146 -4.08 23.24 7.86
C ILE A 146 -4.42 22.26 8.99
N ARG A 147 -3.80 21.09 8.99
CA ARG A 147 -4.03 20.05 10.00
C ARG A 147 -3.67 20.53 11.40
N ALA A 148 -2.58 21.26 11.55
CA ALA A 148 -2.15 21.79 12.84
C ALA A 148 -3.14 22.84 13.38
N ILE A 149 -3.61 23.76 12.54
CA ILE A 149 -4.61 24.76 12.95
C ILE A 149 -5.95 24.09 13.28
N GLN A 150 -6.40 23.12 12.47
CA GLN A 150 -7.62 22.34 12.76
C GLN A 150 -7.53 21.63 14.10
N TYR A 151 -6.39 20.98 14.38
CA TYR A 151 -6.13 20.36 15.68
C TYR A 151 -6.19 21.39 16.81
N CYS A 152 -5.55 22.55 16.67
CA CYS A 152 -5.62 23.62 17.67
C CYS A 152 -7.07 24.10 17.90
N GLU A 153 -7.88 24.19 16.85
CA GLU A 153 -9.31 24.55 16.92
C GLU A 153 -10.14 23.50 17.65
N GLU A 154 -9.96 22.22 17.32
CA GLU A 154 -10.61 21.08 18.00
C GLU A 154 -10.27 21.03 19.50
N GLN A 155 -9.00 21.29 19.83
CA GLN A 155 -8.52 21.34 21.22
C GLN A 155 -8.86 22.67 21.93
N ARG A 156 -9.59 23.58 21.28
CA ARG A 156 -9.97 24.92 21.80
C ARG A 156 -8.78 25.70 22.33
N MET A 157 -7.64 25.59 21.64
CA MET A 157 -6.44 26.32 22.01
C MET A 157 -6.66 27.82 21.82
N ARG A 158 -5.95 28.61 22.63
CA ARG A 158 -5.89 30.06 22.43
C ARG A 158 -5.16 30.36 21.12
N ARG A 159 -5.38 31.55 20.54
CA ARG A 159 -4.65 32.08 19.38
C ARG A 159 -4.94 31.41 18.03
N VAL A 160 -5.95 30.53 17.94
CA VAL A 160 -6.38 29.95 16.65
C VAL A 160 -6.69 31.03 15.61
N SER A 161 -7.33 32.13 16.02
CA SER A 161 -7.58 33.28 15.14
C SER A 161 -6.31 33.92 14.60
N GLU A 162 -5.28 34.06 15.45
CA GLU A 162 -3.98 34.61 15.08
C GLU A 162 -3.27 33.70 14.07
N TYR A 163 -3.31 32.37 14.29
CA TYR A 163 -2.74 31.41 13.34
C TYR A 163 -3.45 31.44 11.99
N LYS A 164 -4.77 31.60 11.95
CA LYS A 164 -5.54 31.72 10.70
C LYS A 164 -5.20 33.00 9.94
N GLU A 165 -4.96 34.10 10.66
CA GLU A 165 -4.50 35.37 10.08
C GLU A 165 -3.10 35.24 9.48
N ASP A 166 -2.14 34.70 10.25
CA ASP A 166 -0.77 34.50 9.79
C ASP A 166 -0.72 33.54 8.59
N PHE A 167 -1.50 32.46 8.64
CA PHE A 167 -1.66 31.52 7.52
C PHE A 167 -2.07 32.24 6.23
N SER A 168 -3.03 33.17 6.31
CA SER A 168 -3.49 33.92 5.14
C SER A 168 -2.40 34.81 4.56
N GLN A 169 -1.56 35.42 5.41
CA GLN A 169 -0.44 36.24 4.96
C GLN A 169 0.64 35.39 4.30
N THR A 170 0.95 34.23 4.89
CA THR A 170 1.96 33.31 4.39
C THR A 170 1.58 32.70 3.05
N TYR A 171 0.40 32.07 2.94
CA TYR A 171 0.00 31.30 1.77
C TYR A 171 -0.81 32.09 0.73
N GLY A 172 -1.21 33.33 1.03
CA GLY A 172 -2.03 34.14 0.11
C GLY A 172 -3.47 33.65 -0.08
N ILE A 173 -3.95 32.80 0.82
CA ILE A 173 -5.31 32.24 0.81
C ILE A 173 -5.87 32.18 2.23
N ALA A 174 -7.14 32.54 2.41
CA ALA A 174 -7.80 32.45 3.69
C ALA A 174 -7.84 30.99 4.19
N PHE A 175 -7.62 30.78 5.49
CA PHE A 175 -7.56 29.45 6.07
C PHE A 175 -8.81 28.59 5.77
N ASN A 176 -10.01 29.16 5.92
CA ASN A 176 -11.25 28.40 5.71
C ASN A 176 -11.40 27.92 4.25
N ASP A 177 -10.97 28.75 3.28
CA ASP A 177 -10.96 28.38 1.87
C ASP A 177 -9.93 27.29 1.60
N ALA A 178 -8.72 27.46 2.15
CA ALA A 178 -7.64 26.49 2.00
C ALA A 178 -7.98 25.14 2.64
N ALA A 179 -8.57 25.12 3.84
CA ALA A 179 -8.97 23.91 4.54
C ALA A 179 -9.97 23.06 3.73
N THR A 180 -10.79 23.70 2.90
CA THR A 180 -11.77 23.03 2.04
C THR A 180 -11.17 22.61 0.70
N LYS A 181 -10.37 23.50 0.07
CA LYS A 181 -9.92 23.33 -1.31
C LYS A 181 -8.53 22.70 -1.44
N ALA A 182 -7.60 23.02 -0.55
CA ALA A 182 -6.22 22.56 -0.66
C ALA A 182 -6.10 21.03 -0.76
N PRO A 183 -6.80 20.21 0.04
CA PRO A 183 -6.73 18.75 -0.10
C PRO A 183 -7.14 18.21 -1.47
N LEU A 184 -7.86 19.00 -2.28
CA LEU A 184 -8.34 18.63 -3.61
C LEU A 184 -7.41 19.10 -4.73
N TYR A 185 -6.47 20.01 -4.44
CA TYR A 185 -5.58 20.53 -5.45
C TYR A 185 -4.54 19.50 -5.89
N PRO A 186 -4.15 19.51 -7.17
CA PRO A 186 -3.02 18.73 -7.64
C PRO A 186 -1.72 19.09 -6.91
N SER A 187 -0.81 18.11 -6.78
CA SER A 187 0.46 18.28 -6.05
C SER A 187 1.30 19.47 -6.53
N LYS A 188 1.27 19.81 -7.82
CA LYS A 188 1.95 20.99 -8.38
C LYS A 188 1.45 22.31 -7.79
N VAL A 189 0.14 22.42 -7.53
CA VAL A 189 -0.46 23.62 -6.90
C VAL A 189 -0.13 23.66 -5.41
N ILE A 190 -0.17 22.51 -4.72
CA ILE A 190 0.30 22.41 -3.32
C ILE A 190 1.76 22.89 -3.23
N ARG A 191 2.60 22.44 -4.15
CA ARG A 191 4.00 22.87 -4.21
C ARG A 191 4.15 24.38 -4.40
N ALA A 192 3.26 25.03 -5.16
CA ALA A 192 3.27 26.48 -5.32
C ALA A 192 2.98 27.20 -4.01
N PHE A 193 2.01 26.73 -3.22
CA PHE A 193 1.76 27.24 -1.87
C PHE A 193 2.98 27.07 -0.96
N ASP A 194 3.57 25.88 -0.96
CA ASP A 194 4.72 25.57 -0.11
C ASP A 194 5.95 26.42 -0.47
N ILE A 195 6.22 26.61 -1.77
CA ILE A 195 7.31 27.47 -2.25
C ILE A 195 7.03 28.93 -1.88
N LEU A 196 5.80 29.43 -2.10
CA LEU A 196 5.44 30.80 -1.76
C LEU A 196 5.66 31.10 -0.27
N ALA A 197 5.21 30.19 0.60
CA ALA A 197 5.44 30.31 2.04
C ALA A 197 6.94 30.26 2.36
N SER A 198 7.68 29.34 1.75
CA SER A 198 9.12 29.20 1.98
C SER A 198 9.89 30.48 1.64
N VAL A 199 9.62 31.10 0.48
CA VAL A 199 10.34 32.32 0.07
C VAL A 199 9.98 33.56 0.89
N ARG A 200 8.79 33.58 1.51
CA ARG A 200 8.34 34.66 2.41
C ARG A 200 8.95 34.54 3.81
N GLU A 201 9.07 33.31 4.31
CA GLU A 201 9.38 33.06 5.72
C GLU A 201 10.86 32.77 5.99
N LEU A 202 11.49 31.99 5.11
CA LEU A 202 12.85 31.51 5.34
C LEU A 202 13.87 32.64 5.26
N HIS A 203 14.81 32.63 6.21
CA HIS A 203 15.85 33.65 6.30
C HIS A 203 16.76 33.69 5.06
N ALA A 204 17.05 32.53 4.46
CA ALA A 204 17.82 32.43 3.22
C ALA A 204 17.25 33.33 2.11
N TRP A 205 15.92 33.50 2.08
CA TRP A 205 15.21 34.31 1.09
C TRP A 205 15.07 35.79 1.47
N LYS A 206 15.60 36.22 2.63
CA LYS A 206 15.52 37.63 3.08
C LYS A 206 16.67 38.50 2.61
N GLY A 207 17.72 37.92 2.03
CA GLY A 207 18.91 38.65 1.57
C GLY A 207 18.70 39.45 0.27
N ASP A 208 19.49 40.51 0.07
CA ASP A 208 19.40 41.35 -1.14
C ASP A 208 19.77 40.60 -2.43
N LYS A 209 20.69 39.63 -2.35
CA LYS A 209 21.16 38.86 -3.51
C LYS A 209 20.05 38.04 -4.18
N VAL A 210 19.14 37.49 -3.37
CA VAL A 210 18.03 36.65 -3.83
C VAL A 210 16.73 37.45 -4.01
N ARG A 211 16.75 38.77 -3.80
CA ARG A 211 15.55 39.62 -3.81
C ARG A 211 14.81 39.60 -5.14
N ILE A 212 15.55 39.58 -6.25
CA ILE A 212 14.97 39.53 -7.60
C ILE A 212 14.30 38.17 -7.81
N SER A 213 15.03 37.09 -7.54
CA SER A 213 14.53 35.71 -7.64
C SER A 213 13.31 35.48 -6.74
N ARG A 214 13.37 35.93 -5.48
CA ARG A 214 12.23 35.89 -4.54
C ARG A 214 10.99 36.55 -5.12
N LYS A 215 11.12 37.79 -5.62
CA LYS A 215 9.98 38.54 -6.15
C LYS A 215 9.37 37.83 -7.36
N ALA A 216 10.20 37.33 -8.28
CA ALA A 216 9.73 36.57 -9.42
C ALA A 216 9.01 35.28 -9.00
N ILE A 217 9.54 34.54 -8.01
CA ILE A 217 8.91 33.34 -7.47
C ILE A 217 7.56 33.70 -6.81
N GLU A 218 7.50 34.76 -6.02
CA GLU A 218 6.25 35.22 -5.39
C GLU A 218 5.18 35.56 -6.44
N GLU A 219 5.56 36.26 -7.52
CA GLU A 219 4.66 36.61 -8.62
C GLU A 219 4.12 35.35 -9.32
N ILE A 220 5.02 34.45 -9.76
CA ILE A 220 4.63 33.21 -10.46
C ILE A 220 3.76 32.31 -9.56
N ALA A 221 4.15 32.11 -8.30
CA ALA A 221 3.39 31.30 -7.36
C ALA A 221 1.99 31.88 -7.12
N THR A 222 1.88 33.21 -6.96
CA THR A 222 0.58 33.89 -6.82
C THR A 222 -0.30 33.67 -8.04
N GLU A 223 0.25 33.79 -9.25
CA GLU A 223 -0.49 33.54 -10.48
C GLU A 223 -1.01 32.10 -10.58
N ILE A 224 -0.19 31.10 -10.22
CA ILE A 224 -0.60 29.70 -10.19
C ILE A 224 -1.74 29.50 -9.18
N ILE A 225 -1.60 30.06 -7.97
CA ILE A 225 -2.58 29.93 -6.89
C ILE A 225 -3.91 30.58 -7.28
N ASP A 226 -3.89 31.79 -7.84
CA ASP A 226 -5.10 32.49 -8.26
C ASP A 226 -5.77 31.79 -9.45
N ALA A 227 -4.99 31.28 -10.40
CA ALA A 227 -5.52 30.46 -11.47
C ALA A 227 -6.19 29.18 -10.92
N ALA A 228 -5.57 28.51 -9.95
CA ALA A 228 -6.14 27.31 -9.33
C ALA A 228 -7.43 27.61 -8.55
N LYS A 229 -7.52 28.77 -7.88
CA LYS A 229 -8.72 29.20 -7.14
C LYS A 229 -9.93 29.46 -8.06
N CYS A 230 -9.68 29.90 -9.30
CA CYS A 230 -10.69 30.30 -10.26
C CYS A 230 -11.01 29.23 -11.32
N THR A 231 -10.29 28.11 -11.34
CA THR A 231 -10.48 27.04 -12.33
C THR A 231 -11.17 25.84 -11.68
N GLU A 232 -12.16 25.26 -12.37
CA GLU A 232 -12.77 23.99 -11.95
C GLU A 232 -11.74 22.85 -11.97
N GLN A 233 -11.89 21.88 -11.08
CA GLN A 233 -10.85 20.88 -10.80
C GLN A 233 -10.49 20.01 -12.02
N ASP A 234 -11.47 19.68 -12.85
CA ASP A 234 -11.32 18.95 -14.11
C ASP A 234 -10.51 19.73 -15.15
N LYS A 235 -10.75 21.05 -15.25
CA LYS A 235 -10.02 21.95 -16.16
C LYS A 235 -8.63 22.31 -15.63
N LEU A 236 -8.44 22.32 -14.32
CA LEU A 236 -7.15 22.60 -13.68
C LEU A 236 -6.11 21.53 -14.05
N LEU A 237 -6.51 20.26 -14.12
CA LEU A 237 -5.62 19.17 -14.55
C LEU A 237 -5.13 19.37 -15.98
N ALA A 238 -5.98 19.82 -16.90
CA ALA A 238 -5.58 20.09 -18.28
C ALA A 238 -4.55 21.22 -18.37
N ARG A 239 -4.71 22.29 -17.57
CA ARG A 239 -3.76 23.41 -17.51
C ARG A 239 -2.40 23.04 -16.91
N LEU A 240 -2.35 21.98 -16.11
CA LEU A 240 -1.13 21.42 -15.52
C LEU A 240 -0.56 20.24 -16.31
N GLY A 241 -1.24 19.81 -17.38
CA GLY A 241 -0.82 18.76 -18.30
C GLY A 241 0.20 19.25 -19.32
N GLU A 242 0.64 18.35 -20.20
CA GLU A 242 1.59 18.66 -21.27
C GLU A 242 1.06 19.76 -22.19
N GLY A 243 1.88 20.82 -22.40
CA GLY A 243 1.48 22.02 -23.15
C GLY A 243 0.51 22.95 -22.40
N GLY A 244 0.22 22.67 -21.13
CA GLY A 244 -0.60 23.51 -20.27
C GLY A 244 0.13 24.75 -19.77
N ASP A 245 -0.56 25.89 -19.73
CA ASP A 245 0.01 27.19 -19.37
C ASP A 245 0.47 27.28 -17.91
N LEU A 246 -0.13 26.51 -17.00
CA LEU A 246 0.29 26.45 -15.60
C LEU A 246 1.47 25.52 -15.39
N LEU A 247 1.65 24.51 -16.25
CA LEU A 247 2.79 23.59 -16.15
C LEU A 247 4.11 24.33 -16.34
N GLU A 248 4.20 25.15 -17.38
CA GLU A 248 5.40 25.97 -17.68
C GLU A 248 5.75 26.88 -16.49
N LYS A 249 4.74 27.52 -15.90
CA LYS A 249 4.91 28.37 -14.70
C LYS A 249 5.37 27.57 -13.49
N CYS A 250 4.80 26.40 -13.24
CA CYS A 250 5.23 25.53 -12.16
C CYS A 250 6.71 25.15 -12.31
N ASP A 251 7.12 24.78 -13.52
CA ASP A 251 8.49 24.33 -13.78
C ASP A 251 9.49 25.50 -13.69
N GLU A 252 9.11 26.69 -14.18
CA GLU A 252 9.90 27.92 -14.01
C GLU A 252 10.07 28.29 -12.54
N MET A 253 8.99 28.30 -11.76
CA MET A 253 9.01 28.57 -10.33
C MET A 253 9.94 27.60 -9.58
N VAL A 254 9.84 26.30 -9.88
CA VAL A 254 10.69 25.27 -9.25
C VAL A 254 12.16 25.48 -9.63
N ARG A 255 12.45 25.82 -10.90
CA ARG A 255 13.81 26.11 -11.37
C ARG A 255 14.40 27.33 -10.65
N LEU A 256 13.65 28.43 -10.54
CA LEU A 256 14.09 29.63 -9.82
C LEU A 256 14.33 29.35 -8.34
N PHE A 257 13.44 28.57 -7.71
CA PHE A 257 13.58 28.18 -6.31
C PHE A 257 14.79 27.26 -6.07
N GLY A 258 15.11 26.38 -7.02
CA GLY A 258 16.23 25.44 -6.91
C GLY A 258 17.61 26.03 -7.20
N ASN A 259 17.70 27.12 -7.97
CA ASN A 259 18.98 27.73 -8.38
C ASN A 259 19.64 28.61 -7.30
N GLU A 260 18.92 28.95 -6.23
CA GLU A 260 19.38 29.85 -5.16
C GLU A 260 19.68 29.12 -3.83
N ASN A 261 19.51 27.78 -3.80
CA ASN A 261 19.81 26.91 -2.66
C ASN A 261 21.10 26.11 -2.89
#